data_AF-A0A6C1KKR8-F1
#
_entry.id   AF-A0A6C1KKR8-F1
#
_cell.length_a   1.000
_cell.length_b   1.000
_cell.length_c   1.000
_cell.angle_alpha   90.00
_cell.angle_beta   90.00
_cell.angle_gamma   90.00
#
_symmetry.space_group_name_H-M   'P 1'
#
loop_
_entity.id
_entity.type
_entity.pdbx_description
1 polymer ?
#
loop_
_entity_poly.entity_id
_entity_poly.type
_entity_poly.pdbx_seq_one_letter_code
_entity_poly.pdbx_strand_id
1 'polypeptide(L)'
;MIALFASRTVCALAATLSLLAWSAPADAACLEQIVTVQAELKAREPAPKKPPSQEQTIGAQTDQQPTPGSLAAAGLTPPDSGAYGALNQAINLQAGGDEAGCLKALAEARRLGGLN
;
A
#
# COMPACT_ATOMS: atom_id res chain seq x y z
N MET A 1 -19.82 14.08 74.70
CA MET A 1 -18.43 13.65 74.50
C MET A 1 -18.11 13.78 73.03
N ILE A 2 -17.11 14.59 72.71
CA ILE A 2 -16.66 14.92 71.36
C ILE A 2 -15.50 13.96 71.04
N ALA A 3 -15.58 13.24 69.92
CA ALA A 3 -14.43 12.59 69.31
C ALA A 3 -14.43 12.91 67.81
N LEU A 4 -13.65 13.94 67.47
CA LEU A 4 -13.19 14.26 66.13
C LEU A 4 -12.21 13.16 65.68
N PHE A 5 -12.51 12.49 64.57
CA PHE A 5 -11.48 11.93 63.69
C PHE A 5 -11.71 12.46 62.28
N ALA A 6 -11.29 13.71 62.08
CA ALA A 6 -11.00 14.26 60.78
C ALA A 6 -9.52 14.01 60.49
N SER A 7 -9.21 13.15 59.51
CA SER A 7 -7.93 13.14 58.79
C SER A 7 -8.13 12.31 57.52
N ARG A 8 -8.42 12.96 56.39
CA ARG A 8 -7.44 13.34 55.35
C ARG A 8 -7.15 12.19 54.37
N THR A 9 -7.86 12.20 53.24
CA THR A 9 -7.29 11.94 51.90
C THR A 9 -8.25 12.47 50.85
N VAL A 10 -8.03 13.74 50.51
CA VAL A 10 -8.41 14.35 49.22
C VAL A 10 -7.43 13.83 48.15
N CYS A 11 -7.82 13.92 46.89
CA CYS A 11 -7.05 13.62 45.66
C CYS A 11 -7.13 12.16 45.17
N ALA A 12 -7.35 11.89 43.90
CA ALA A 12 -7.61 12.72 42.73
C ALA A 12 -8.10 11.80 41.61
N LEU A 13 -8.79 12.38 40.64
CA LEU A 13 -9.00 11.83 39.32
C LEU A 13 -7.70 11.19 38.79
N ALA A 14 -7.75 9.91 38.45
CA ALA A 14 -6.76 9.26 37.58
C ALA A 14 -7.45 8.25 36.66
N ALA A 15 -8.54 8.68 36.02
CA ALA A 15 -9.01 8.07 34.78
C ALA A 15 -8.25 8.74 33.62
N THR A 16 -6.97 8.41 33.47
CA THR A 16 -6.13 8.97 32.41
C THR A 16 -5.27 7.89 31.75
N LEU A 17 -5.61 7.65 30.48
CA LEU A 17 -4.75 7.18 29.39
C LEU A 17 -4.29 5.71 29.40
N SER A 18 -5.21 4.82 29.01
CA SER A 18 -4.88 3.50 28.43
C SER A 18 -4.62 3.56 26.92
N LEU A 19 -4.07 4.66 26.38
CA LEU A 19 -3.81 4.82 24.94
C LEU A 19 -2.34 5.14 24.69
N LEU A 20 -1.46 4.22 25.10
CA LEU A 20 -0.17 4.06 24.46
C LEU A 20 -0.24 2.78 23.62
N ALA A 21 -1.13 2.80 22.62
CA ALA A 21 -0.92 1.99 21.43
C ALA A 21 0.35 2.57 20.79
N TRP A 22 1.47 1.99 21.17
CA TRP A 22 2.77 2.23 20.55
C TRP A 22 2.61 1.80 19.09
N SER A 23 2.34 2.78 18.22
CA SER A 23 2.35 2.60 16.78
C SER A 23 3.77 2.20 16.40
N ALA A 24 4.02 0.90 16.29
CA ALA A 24 5.20 0.40 15.59
C ALA A 24 5.27 1.11 14.21
N PRO A 25 6.47 1.41 13.69
CA PRO A 25 6.61 2.00 12.37
C PRO A 25 6.13 0.98 11.34
N ALA A 26 4.86 1.11 10.98
CA ALA A 26 4.12 0.15 10.20
C ALA A 26 4.21 0.41 8.68
N ASP A 27 4.86 1.51 8.31
CA ASP A 27 5.10 1.92 6.93
C ASP A 27 6.02 0.98 6.14
N ALA A 28 6.93 0.26 6.79
CA ALA A 28 7.87 -0.62 6.10
C ALA A 28 7.24 -1.96 5.67
N ALA A 29 6.23 -2.44 6.40
CA ALA A 29 5.70 -3.79 6.20
C ALA A 29 4.81 -3.91 4.96
N CYS A 30 3.98 -2.91 4.66
CA CYS A 30 3.11 -2.98 3.48
C CYS A 30 3.88 -2.70 2.18
N LEU A 31 4.85 -1.76 2.20
CA LEU A 31 5.63 -1.41 1.01
C LEU A 31 6.46 -2.58 0.47
N GLU A 32 7.15 -3.31 1.34
CA GLU A 32 7.90 -4.51 0.95
C GLU A 32 6.99 -5.61 0.36
N GLN A 33 5.79 -5.74 0.92
CA GLN A 33 4.82 -6.71 0.41
C GLN A 33 4.20 -6.29 -0.92
N ILE A 34 3.99 -4.99 -1.17
CA ILE A 34 3.57 -4.46 -2.48
C ILE A 34 4.58 -4.88 -3.55
N VAL A 35 5.87 -4.65 -3.31
CA VAL A 35 6.93 -5.00 -4.29
C VAL A 35 6.97 -6.51 -4.53
N THR A 36 6.84 -7.31 -3.46
CA THR A 36 6.81 -8.77 -3.55
C THR A 36 5.63 -9.25 -4.40
N VAL A 37 4.41 -8.82 -4.06
CA VAL A 37 3.19 -9.21 -4.78
C VAL A 37 3.24 -8.74 -6.24
N GLN A 38 3.75 -7.53 -6.49
CA GLN A 38 3.93 -7.02 -7.86
C GLN A 38 4.83 -7.93 -8.70
N ALA A 39 5.96 -8.36 -8.14
CA ALA A 39 6.89 -9.28 -8.82
C ALA A 39 6.25 -10.64 -9.08
N GLU A 40 5.52 -11.19 -8.10
CA GLU A 40 4.83 -12.47 -8.21
C GLU A 40 3.71 -12.45 -9.26
N LEU A 41 2.91 -11.37 -9.32
CA LEU A 41 1.88 -11.19 -10.35
C LEU A 41 2.53 -11.10 -11.74
N LYS A 42 3.60 -10.31 -11.87
CA LYS A 42 4.33 -10.16 -13.15
C LYS A 42 4.92 -11.47 -13.63
N ALA A 43 5.41 -12.33 -12.73
CA ALA A 43 5.95 -13.64 -13.07
C ALA A 43 4.89 -14.60 -13.65
N ARG A 44 3.59 -14.35 -13.39
CA ARG A 44 2.48 -15.13 -13.94
C ARG A 44 1.99 -14.62 -15.28
N GLU A 45 2.34 -13.39 -15.64
CA GLU A 45 1.97 -12.86 -16.94
C GLU A 45 2.76 -13.56 -18.04
N PRO A 46 2.11 -13.89 -19.18
CA PRO A 46 2.83 -14.41 -20.32
C PRO A 46 3.91 -13.42 -20.74
N ALA A 47 5.13 -13.92 -20.90
CA ALA A 47 6.24 -13.09 -21.34
C ALA A 47 5.86 -12.37 -22.64
N PRO A 48 6.08 -11.05 -22.74
CA PRO A 48 5.77 -10.31 -23.95
C PRO A 48 6.55 -10.94 -25.11
N LYS A 49 5.84 -11.25 -26.20
CA LYS A 49 6.47 -11.80 -27.39
C LYS A 49 7.54 -10.82 -27.87
N LYS A 50 8.78 -11.29 -27.96
CA LYS A 50 9.86 -10.50 -28.52
C LYS A 50 9.46 -10.13 -29.96
N PRO A 51 9.37 -8.83 -30.31
CA PRO A 51 9.12 -8.45 -31.68
C PRO A 51 10.29 -8.93 -32.56
N PRO A 52 10.03 -9.20 -33.85
CA PRO A 52 11.11 -9.54 -34.78
C PRO A 52 12.19 -8.46 -34.76
N SER A 53 13.45 -8.86 -34.85
CA SER A 53 14.57 -7.92 -34.92
C SER A 53 14.43 -7.05 -36.16
N GLN A 54 14.35 -5.74 -35.97
CA GLN A 54 14.34 -4.73 -37.03
C GLN A 54 15.52 -3.78 -36.86
N GLU A 55 16.04 -3.24 -37.96
CA GLU A 55 17.04 -2.17 -37.89
C GLU A 55 16.48 -0.98 -37.11
N GLN A 56 17.14 -0.61 -36.02
CA GLN A 56 16.78 0.54 -35.21
C GLN A 56 17.27 1.81 -35.91
N THR A 57 16.39 2.77 -36.15
CA THR A 57 16.79 4.09 -36.68
C THR A 57 17.25 5.00 -35.55
N ILE A 58 18.05 6.03 -35.85
CA ILE A 58 18.43 7.04 -34.85
C ILE A 58 17.19 7.71 -34.23
N GLY A 59 16.15 7.95 -35.03
CA GLY A 59 14.88 8.51 -34.54
C GLY A 59 14.23 7.65 -33.45
N ALA A 60 14.15 6.33 -33.68
CA ALA A 60 13.58 5.38 -32.71
C ALA A 60 14.36 5.31 -31.39
N GLN A 61 15.65 5.64 -31.39
CA GLN A 61 16.48 5.68 -30.17
C GLN A 61 16.33 6.98 -29.38
N THR A 62 15.84 8.05 -30.03
CA THR A 62 15.61 9.35 -29.42
C THR A 62 14.17 9.59 -29.01
N ASP A 63 13.26 8.68 -29.37
CA ASP A 63 11.86 8.74 -28.97
C ASP A 63 11.72 8.70 -27.44
N GLN A 64 10.99 9.67 -26.89
CA GLN A 64 10.72 9.77 -25.47
C GLN A 64 9.75 8.67 -25.05
N GLN A 65 10.08 7.98 -23.96
CA GLN A 65 9.14 7.05 -23.35
C GLN A 65 7.91 7.82 -22.87
N PRO A 66 6.69 7.28 -23.09
CA PRO A 66 5.49 7.86 -22.54
C PRO A 66 5.61 8.05 -21.03
N THR A 67 5.28 9.24 -20.55
CA THR A 67 5.12 9.52 -19.12
C THR A 67 3.77 8.98 -18.64
N PRO A 68 3.60 8.72 -17.33
CA PRO A 68 2.30 8.35 -16.78
C PRO A 68 1.19 9.36 -17.13
N GLY A 69 1.51 10.66 -17.14
CA GLY A 69 0.59 11.71 -17.54
C GLY A 69 0.18 11.63 -19.02
N SER A 70 1.12 11.36 -19.94
CA SER A 70 0.79 11.18 -21.36
C SER A 70 -0.01 9.91 -21.62
N LEU A 71 0.18 8.85 -20.84
CA LEU A 71 -0.63 7.63 -20.91
C LEU A 71 -2.06 7.89 -20.45
N ALA A 72 -2.23 8.57 -19.32
CA ALA A 72 -3.55 8.96 -18.81
C ALA A 72 -4.30 9.87 -19.80
N ALA A 73 -3.61 10.84 -20.42
CA ALA A 73 -4.18 11.70 -21.44
C ALA A 73 -4.63 10.92 -22.70
N ALA A 74 -3.98 9.79 -22.99
CA ALA A 74 -4.36 8.86 -24.05
C ALA A 74 -5.45 7.85 -23.62
N GLY A 75 -6.01 7.99 -22.41
CA GLY A 75 -7.02 7.09 -21.87
C GLY A 75 -6.47 5.75 -21.35
N LEU A 76 -5.15 5.61 -21.24
CA LEU A 76 -4.49 4.43 -20.67
C LEU A 76 -4.25 4.66 -19.18
N THR A 77 -5.18 4.18 -18.37
CA THR A 77 -5.10 4.24 -16.91
C THR A 77 -4.58 2.93 -16.31
N PRO A 78 -4.03 2.97 -15.09
CA PRO A 78 -3.77 1.74 -14.34
C PRO A 78 -5.03 0.88 -14.24
N PRO A 79 -4.88 -0.45 -14.17
CA PRO A 79 -6.01 -1.35 -13.98
C PRO A 79 -6.79 -0.98 -12.71
N ASP A 80 -8.11 -0.96 -12.84
CA ASP A 80 -9.08 -0.62 -11.80
C ASP A 80 -9.73 -1.86 -11.16
N SER A 81 -9.46 -3.04 -11.71
CA SER A 81 -10.10 -4.30 -11.35
C SER A 81 -9.11 -5.48 -11.37
N GLY A 82 -9.54 -6.61 -10.81
CA GLY A 82 -8.72 -7.82 -10.73
C GLY A 82 -7.53 -7.68 -9.77
N ALA A 83 -6.55 -8.59 -9.91
CA ALA A 83 -5.37 -8.63 -9.02
C ALA A 83 -4.57 -7.33 -9.05
N TYR A 84 -4.35 -6.76 -10.24
CA TYR A 84 -3.63 -5.49 -10.38
C TYR A 84 -4.44 -4.28 -9.91
N GLY A 85 -5.77 -4.29 -10.04
CA GLY A 85 -6.63 -3.25 -9.45
C GLY A 85 -6.56 -3.26 -7.92
N ALA A 86 -6.62 -4.44 -7.30
CA ALA A 86 -6.44 -4.58 -5.85
C ALA A 86 -5.03 -4.18 -5.39
N LEU A 87 -3.99 -4.50 -6.16
CA LEU A 87 -2.62 -4.04 -5.89
C LEU A 87 -2.52 -2.51 -6.00
N ASN A 88 -3.14 -1.90 -7.01
CA ASN A 88 -3.19 -0.44 -7.16
C ASN A 88 -3.93 0.23 -5.98
N GLN A 89 -5.00 -0.40 -5.48
CA GLN A 89 -5.67 0.03 -4.26
C GLN A 89 -4.72 -0.02 -3.06
N ALA A 90 -3.96 -1.10 -2.87
CA ALA A 90 -2.98 -1.20 -1.79
C ALA A 90 -1.92 -0.09 -1.86
N ILE A 91 -1.40 0.21 -3.06
CA ILE A 91 -0.44 1.31 -3.28
C ILE A 91 -1.03 2.66 -2.86
N ASN A 92 -2.28 2.95 -3.23
CA ASN A 92 -2.94 4.20 -2.86
C ASN A 92 -3.19 4.30 -1.34
N LEU A 93 -3.55 3.20 -0.70
CA LEU A 93 -3.77 3.14 0.75
C LEU A 93 -2.45 3.31 1.52
N GLN A 94 -1.37 2.69 1.04
CA GLN A 94 -0.01 2.93 1.55
C GLN A 94 0.38 4.41 1.42
N ALA A 95 0.16 5.01 0.25
CA ALA A 95 0.46 6.43 0.03
C ALA A 95 -0.39 7.36 0.93
N GLY A 96 -1.59 6.92 1.32
CA GLY A 96 -2.45 7.61 2.27
C GLY A 96 -2.19 7.30 3.75
N GLY A 97 -1.26 6.39 4.06
CA GLY A 97 -0.95 5.95 5.42
C GLY A 97 -1.97 4.99 6.06
N ASP A 98 -2.87 4.38 5.28
CA ASP A 98 -3.79 3.35 5.75
C ASP A 98 -3.18 1.95 5.58
N GLU A 99 -2.38 1.55 6.56
CA GLU A 99 -1.70 0.26 6.54
C GLU A 99 -2.68 -0.93 6.61
N ALA A 100 -3.70 -0.87 7.47
CA ALA A 100 -4.67 -1.97 7.61
C ALA A 100 -5.47 -2.17 6.31
N GLY A 101 -5.87 -1.07 5.68
CA GLY A 101 -6.46 -1.08 4.35
C GLY A 101 -5.50 -1.63 3.30
N CYS A 102 -4.23 -1.20 3.33
CA CYS A 102 -3.18 -1.66 2.42
C CYS A 102 -3.00 -3.19 2.49
N LEU A 103 -2.84 -3.75 3.70
CA LEU A 103 -2.68 -5.19 3.90
C LEU A 103 -3.92 -5.98 3.45
N LYS A 104 -5.12 -5.45 3.70
CA LYS A 104 -6.37 -6.05 3.22
C LYS A 104 -6.43 -6.08 1.69
N ALA A 105 -6.07 -4.99 1.04
CA ALA A 105 -6.02 -4.90 -0.42
C ALA A 105 -4.94 -5.82 -1.02
N LEU A 106 -3.79 -5.99 -0.35
CA LEU A 106 -2.76 -6.95 -0.75
C LEU A 106 -3.22 -8.39 -0.65
N ALA A 107 -3.93 -8.76 0.43
CA ALA A 107 -4.51 -10.09 0.57
C ALA A 107 -5.48 -10.40 -0.59
N GLU A 108 -6.27 -9.40 -0.99
CA GLU A 108 -7.18 -9.51 -2.13
C GLU A 108 -6.43 -9.62 -3.47
N ALA A 109 -5.38 -8.83 -3.67
CA ALA A 109 -4.53 -8.91 -4.86
C ALA A 109 -3.90 -10.30 -5.01
N ARG A 110 -3.40 -10.88 -3.91
CA ARG A 110 -2.88 -12.24 -3.85
C ARG A 110 -3.94 -13.27 -4.22
N ARG A 111 -5.13 -13.18 -3.61
CA ARG A 111 -6.26 -14.08 -3.88
C ARG A 111 -6.68 -14.04 -5.35
N LEU A 112 -6.84 -12.85 -5.92
CA LEU A 112 -7.23 -12.66 -7.33
C LEU A 112 -6.12 -13.09 -8.30
N GLY A 113 -4.85 -12.98 -7.89
CA GLY A 113 -3.69 -13.40 -8.68
C GLY A 113 -3.32 -14.88 -8.55
N GLY A 114 -4.02 -15.63 -7.68
CA GLY A 114 -3.71 -17.04 -7.39
C GLY A 114 -2.37 -17.23 -6.67
N LEU A 115 -1.93 -16.21 -5.91
CA LEU A 115 -0.78 -16.22 -5.03
C LEU A 115 -1.26 -16.68 -3.65
N ASN A 116 -1.09 -17.96 -3.33
CA ASN A 116 -1.48 -18.51 -2.03
C ASN A 116 -0.31 -18.41 -1.05
#